data_AF-A0A193SSP6-F1
#
_entry.id   AF-A0A193SSP6-F1
#
_cell.length_a   1.000
_cell.length_b   1.000
_cell.length_c   1.000
_cell.angle_alpha   90.00
_cell.angle_beta   90.00
_cell.angle_gamma   90.00
#
_symmetry.space_group_name_H-M   'P 1'
#
loop_
_entity.id
_entity.type
_entity.pdbx_description
1 polymer ?
#
loop_
_entity_poly.entity_id
_entity_poly.type
_entity_poly.pdbx_seq_one_letter_code
_entity_poly.pdbx_strand_id
1 'polypeptide(L)'
;MNRIFDAHCHIIDPHFPLIANNGYLPEPFGVADYLATVQPLGVQGGAVVSGSFQGFDQGYLLQALRLLGPGFVGVTQLPASVTDAELDNLNAAGVRALRFNLKRGGSEQLDQLEALALRVHEHAGWHSELYIDSRELAPIETRLRKLPAISIDHLGLSAEGLPVLLRLAEHGVRVKACGFGRVDFPVREALRDIHAANPNALMFGTDLPSTRAPRPFRPDDIELLIDALGESGARQALWENAAPVRRCGKTRRASIDSDAVVPRAIASLPTWIPMDHVGQYLHK
;
A
#
# COMPACT_ATOMS: atom_id res chain seq x y z
N MET A 1 0.54 3.62 25.46
CA MET A 1 0.68 4.01 24.04
C MET A 1 -0.08 3.00 23.20
N ASN A 2 -1.01 3.49 22.37
CA ASN A 2 -1.76 2.63 21.47
C ASN A 2 -0.83 2.13 20.35
N ARG A 3 -0.94 0.85 19.98
CA ARG A 3 -0.20 0.30 18.85
C ARG A 3 -0.79 0.87 17.57
N ILE A 4 0.04 1.31 16.63
CA ILE A 4 -0.42 1.88 15.36
C ILE A 4 0.04 1.02 14.18
N PHE A 5 -0.91 0.71 13.30
CA PHE A 5 -0.68 0.24 11.96
C PHE A 5 -0.95 1.41 11.01
N ASP A 6 0.09 1.95 10.40
CA ASP A 6 -0.02 3.05 9.46
C ASP A 6 -0.49 2.55 8.09
N ALA A 7 -1.80 2.52 7.85
CA ALA A 7 -2.38 1.94 6.64
C ALA A 7 -2.19 2.81 5.38
N HIS A 8 -1.49 3.95 5.44
CA HIS A 8 -1.23 4.77 4.27
C HIS A 8 0.02 5.62 4.46
N CYS A 9 1.14 5.21 3.88
CA CYS A 9 2.30 6.07 3.71
C CYS A 9 2.92 5.87 2.32
N HIS A 10 3.78 6.79 1.91
CA HIS A 10 4.55 6.72 0.69
C HIS A 10 6.04 6.75 1.02
N ILE A 11 6.81 5.94 0.29
CA ILE A 11 8.27 6.00 0.29
C ILE A 11 8.70 6.48 -1.10
N ILE A 12 9.58 7.47 -1.12
CA ILE A 12 10.02 8.20 -2.31
C ILE A 12 11.54 8.14 -2.30
N ASP A 13 12.06 7.00 -2.76
CA ASP A 13 13.50 6.75 -2.83
C ASP A 13 14.05 7.33 -4.15
N PRO A 14 14.97 8.31 -4.11
CA PRO A 14 15.47 9.00 -5.29
C PRO A 14 16.30 8.11 -6.23
N HIS A 15 16.66 6.89 -5.83
CA HIS A 15 17.37 5.93 -6.70
C HIS A 15 16.45 5.26 -7.71
N PHE A 16 15.13 5.40 -7.56
CA PHE A 16 14.12 4.81 -8.45
C PHE A 16 13.46 5.90 -9.31
N PRO A 17 13.06 5.59 -10.55
CA PRO A 17 12.50 6.57 -11.46
C PRO A 17 11.15 7.12 -10.95
N LEU A 18 10.94 8.41 -11.17
CA LEU A 18 9.68 9.08 -10.90
C LEU A 18 9.14 9.72 -12.18
N ILE A 19 7.82 9.68 -12.33
CA ILE A 19 7.07 10.26 -13.45
C ILE A 19 6.31 11.48 -12.93
N ALA A 20 6.72 12.66 -13.38
CA ALA A 20 5.97 13.89 -13.12
C ALA A 20 4.55 13.78 -13.69
N ASN A 21 3.55 14.19 -12.92
CA ASN A 21 2.17 14.23 -13.39
C ASN A 21 1.48 15.48 -12.83
N ASN A 22 0.67 16.15 -13.66
CA ASN A 22 0.03 17.44 -13.34
C ASN A 22 1.01 18.47 -12.76
N GLY A 23 2.21 18.57 -13.35
CA GLY A 23 3.22 19.56 -12.96
C GLY A 23 3.89 19.32 -11.61
N TYR A 24 3.73 18.13 -11.00
CA TYR A 24 4.28 17.84 -9.69
C TYR A 24 5.14 16.58 -9.70
N LEU A 25 6.30 16.71 -9.07
CA LEU A 25 7.25 15.66 -8.71
C LEU A 25 7.52 15.80 -7.20
N PRO A 26 7.44 14.72 -6.40
CA PRO A 26 7.68 14.84 -4.97
C PRO A 26 9.16 14.95 -4.63
N GLU A 27 9.46 15.59 -3.50
CA GLU A 27 10.78 15.55 -2.89
C GLU A 27 11.09 14.14 -2.33
N PRO A 28 12.38 13.77 -2.21
CA PRO A 28 12.79 12.52 -1.58
C PRO A 28 12.25 12.37 -0.16
N PHE A 29 11.80 11.14 0.16
CA PHE A 29 11.36 10.75 1.50
C PHE A 29 11.54 9.24 1.63
N GLY A 30 12.69 8.83 2.14
CA GLY A 30 13.11 7.44 2.21
C GLY A 30 12.56 6.70 3.43
N VAL A 31 12.91 5.41 3.53
CA VAL A 31 12.56 4.57 4.69
C VAL A 31 13.13 5.15 5.99
N ALA A 32 14.34 5.70 5.97
CA ALA A 32 14.95 6.31 7.15
C ALA A 32 14.16 7.53 7.66
N ASP A 33 13.72 8.40 6.73
CA ASP A 33 12.91 9.58 7.06
C ASP A 33 11.56 9.17 7.65
N TYR A 34 10.92 8.17 7.04
CA TYR A 34 9.68 7.59 7.55
C TYR A 34 9.85 7.04 8.97
N LEU A 35 10.84 6.17 9.20
CA LEU A 35 11.09 5.57 10.50
C LEU A 35 11.38 6.61 11.58
N ALA A 36 12.22 7.61 11.27
CA ALA A 36 12.50 8.72 12.19
C ALA A 36 11.23 9.50 12.57
N THR A 37 10.33 9.71 11.60
CA THR A 37 9.07 10.44 11.81
C THR A 37 8.07 9.64 12.66
N VAL A 38 7.96 8.33 12.44
CA VAL A 38 6.92 7.51 13.09
C VAL A 38 7.36 6.82 14.38
N GLN A 39 8.67 6.78 14.67
CA GLN A 39 9.21 6.21 15.91
C GLN A 39 8.54 6.77 17.18
N PRO A 40 8.36 8.09 17.36
CA PRO A 40 7.71 8.63 18.56
C PRO A 40 6.19 8.33 18.61
N LEU A 41 5.58 7.95 17.49
CA LEU A 41 4.14 7.67 17.39
C LEU A 41 3.78 6.23 17.81
N GLY A 42 4.76 5.33 17.92
CA GLY A 42 4.52 3.93 18.25
C GLY A 42 3.97 3.08 17.09
N VAL A 43 4.29 3.46 15.86
CA VAL A 43 3.99 2.64 14.66
C VAL A 43 4.77 1.33 14.71
N GLN A 44 4.08 0.20 14.52
CA GLN A 44 4.67 -1.15 14.53
C GLN A 44 4.47 -1.91 13.21
N GLY A 45 3.92 -1.24 12.21
CA GLY A 45 3.63 -1.80 10.90
C GLY A 45 2.84 -0.81 10.06
N GLY A 46 2.64 -1.14 8.79
CA GLY A 46 1.92 -0.24 7.90
C GLY A 46 1.82 -0.74 6.48
N ALA A 47 1.29 0.13 5.61
CA ALA A 47 1.16 -0.10 4.19
C ALA A 47 1.90 0.98 3.42
N VAL A 48 2.94 0.59 2.69
CA VAL A 48 3.62 1.45 1.72
C VAL A 48 2.80 1.45 0.44
N VAL A 49 2.19 2.59 0.14
CA VAL A 49 1.26 2.76 -0.97
C VAL A 49 1.96 3.38 -2.16
N SER A 50 1.79 2.83 -3.36
CA SER A 50 2.30 3.46 -4.58
C SER A 50 1.66 4.81 -4.85
N GLY A 51 2.48 5.84 -5.01
CA GLY A 51 2.09 7.12 -5.53
C GLY A 51 1.93 7.07 -7.05
N SER A 52 1.13 7.98 -7.62
CA SER A 52 0.98 8.04 -9.09
C SER A 52 2.29 8.38 -9.82
N PHE A 53 3.23 9.00 -9.13
CA PHE A 53 4.55 9.33 -9.65
C PHE A 53 5.49 8.12 -9.76
N GLN A 54 5.12 6.95 -9.22
CA GLN A 54 5.88 5.71 -9.39
C GLN A 54 5.40 4.87 -10.58
N GLY A 55 4.27 5.24 -11.20
CA GLY A 55 3.68 4.47 -12.29
C GLY A 55 3.48 3.00 -11.89
N PHE A 56 4.06 2.09 -12.69
CA PHE A 56 4.05 0.65 -12.45
C PHE A 56 5.41 0.10 -11.98
N ASP A 57 6.37 0.97 -11.62
CA ASP A 57 7.63 0.49 -11.03
C ASP A 57 7.37 -0.23 -9.71
N GLN A 58 7.95 -1.42 -9.55
CA GLN A 58 7.86 -2.22 -8.34
C GLN A 58 9.16 -2.18 -7.53
N GLY A 59 10.27 -1.73 -8.15
CA GLY A 59 11.61 -1.81 -7.56
C GLY A 59 11.69 -1.08 -6.22
N TYR A 60 11.21 0.17 -6.19
CA TYR A 60 11.25 0.98 -4.97
C TYR A 60 10.40 0.35 -3.85
N LEU A 61 9.23 -0.23 -4.21
CA LEU A 61 8.30 -0.79 -3.24
C LEU A 61 8.91 -2.03 -2.58
N LEU A 62 9.45 -2.93 -3.39
CA LEU A 62 10.10 -4.14 -2.88
C LEU A 62 11.34 -3.81 -2.04
N GLN A 63 12.09 -2.77 -2.42
CA GLN A 63 13.21 -2.28 -1.63
C GLN A 63 12.74 -1.71 -0.27
N ALA A 64 11.68 -0.88 -0.28
CA ALA A 64 11.12 -0.31 0.94
C ALA A 64 10.63 -1.39 1.91
N LEU A 65 9.91 -2.40 1.41
CA LEU A 65 9.41 -3.51 2.26
C LEU A 65 10.54 -4.34 2.86
N ARG A 66 11.62 -4.59 2.10
CA ARG A 66 12.82 -5.27 2.62
C ARG A 66 13.45 -4.50 3.79
N LEU A 67 13.52 -3.17 3.69
CA LEU A 67 14.12 -2.32 4.72
C LEU A 67 13.20 -2.12 5.94
N LEU A 68 11.89 -2.02 5.72
CA LEU A 68 10.89 -1.83 6.78
C LEU A 68 10.58 -3.12 7.56
N GLY A 69 10.74 -4.28 6.91
CA GLY A 69 10.55 -5.59 7.52
C GLY A 69 9.09 -6.08 7.55
N PRO A 70 8.84 -7.24 8.19
CA PRO A 70 7.59 -8.00 8.06
C PRO A 70 6.37 -7.34 8.73
N GLY A 71 6.56 -6.21 9.43
CA GLY A 71 5.48 -5.37 9.92
C GLY A 71 4.77 -4.60 8.80
N PHE A 72 5.37 -4.50 7.62
CA PHE A 72 4.89 -3.67 6.52
C PHE A 72 4.45 -4.49 5.31
N VAL A 73 3.48 -3.96 4.57
CA VAL A 73 2.97 -4.51 3.32
C VAL A 73 3.00 -3.48 2.21
N GLY A 74 3.04 -3.98 0.98
CA GLY A 74 2.94 -3.14 -0.21
C GLY A 74 1.51 -3.01 -0.71
N VAL A 75 1.18 -1.82 -1.20
CA VAL A 75 0.01 -1.57 -2.03
C VAL A 75 0.49 -0.98 -3.34
N THR A 76 0.19 -1.64 -4.45
CA THR A 76 0.82 -1.35 -5.74
C THR A 76 -0.16 -0.96 -6.85
N GLN A 77 0.34 -0.29 -7.88
CA GLN A 77 -0.35 -0.13 -9.16
C GLN A 77 0.24 -1.13 -10.17
N LEU A 78 -0.63 -1.81 -10.92
CA LEU A 78 -0.22 -2.77 -11.95
C LEU A 78 -1.00 -2.54 -13.24
N PRO A 79 -0.41 -2.81 -14.41
CA PRO A 79 -1.14 -2.81 -15.67
C PRO A 79 -2.14 -3.96 -15.71
N ALA A 80 -3.21 -3.82 -16.50
CA ALA A 80 -4.20 -4.89 -16.70
C ALA A 80 -3.56 -6.20 -17.24
N SER A 81 -2.43 -6.08 -17.95
CA SER A 81 -1.67 -7.20 -18.53
C SER A 81 -0.78 -7.94 -17.53
N VAL A 82 -0.76 -7.57 -16.23
CA VAL A 82 0.08 -8.25 -15.24
C VAL A 82 -0.21 -9.75 -15.21
N THR A 83 0.84 -10.56 -15.11
CA THR A 83 0.75 -12.02 -15.13
C THR A 83 0.57 -12.59 -13.73
N ASP A 84 0.03 -13.80 -13.62
CA ASP A 84 -0.13 -14.50 -12.34
C ASP A 84 1.22 -14.76 -11.65
N ALA A 85 2.28 -15.00 -12.43
CA ALA A 85 3.64 -15.15 -11.91
C ALA A 85 4.18 -13.86 -11.29
N GLU A 86 3.90 -12.70 -11.88
CA GLU A 86 4.22 -11.41 -11.28
C GLU A 86 3.42 -11.18 -9.99
N LEU A 87 2.14 -11.53 -9.96
CA LEU A 87 1.32 -11.45 -8.74
C LEU A 87 1.88 -12.35 -7.62
N ASP A 88 2.30 -13.57 -7.95
CA ASP A 88 2.91 -14.50 -6.99
C ASP A 88 4.21 -13.94 -6.41
N ASN A 89 5.07 -13.38 -7.27
CA ASN A 89 6.33 -12.75 -6.84
C ASN A 89 6.09 -11.55 -5.91
N LEU A 90 5.15 -10.67 -6.26
CA LEU A 90 4.78 -9.52 -5.43
C LEU A 90 4.15 -9.96 -4.11
N ASN A 91 3.31 -11.01 -4.13
CA ASN A 91 2.70 -11.57 -2.94
C ASN A 91 3.77 -12.17 -2.00
N ALA A 92 4.74 -12.91 -2.54
CA ALA A 92 5.87 -13.42 -1.76
C ALA A 92 6.71 -12.29 -1.14
N ALA A 93 6.82 -11.15 -1.80
CA ALA A 93 7.55 -9.98 -1.32
C ALA A 93 6.77 -9.08 -0.35
N GLY A 94 5.52 -9.44 0.00
CA GLY A 94 4.73 -8.71 0.99
C GLY A 94 3.70 -7.72 0.44
N VAL A 95 3.46 -7.71 -0.88
CA VAL A 95 2.37 -6.90 -1.47
C VAL A 95 1.02 -7.55 -1.20
N ARG A 96 0.02 -6.73 -0.83
CA ARG A 96 -1.29 -7.19 -0.36
C ARG A 96 -2.48 -6.47 -0.97
N ALA A 97 -2.25 -5.46 -1.80
CA ALA A 97 -3.33 -4.71 -2.41
C ALA A 97 -2.95 -4.10 -3.75
N LEU A 98 -3.97 -3.91 -4.59
CA LEU A 98 -3.93 -3.02 -5.73
C LEU A 98 -4.37 -1.62 -5.32
N ARG A 99 -3.84 -0.60 -5.97
CA ARG A 99 -4.35 0.77 -5.92
C ARG A 99 -4.81 1.20 -7.30
N PHE A 100 -5.95 1.87 -7.35
CA PHE A 100 -6.47 2.54 -8.52
C PHE A 100 -6.61 4.03 -8.25
N ASN A 101 -6.06 4.85 -9.15
CA ASN A 101 -6.10 6.30 -9.06
C ASN A 101 -7.15 6.86 -10.01
N LEU A 102 -8.41 6.88 -9.57
CA LEU A 102 -9.55 7.31 -10.39
C LEU A 102 -9.70 8.83 -10.45
N LYS A 103 -9.26 9.55 -9.41
CA LYS A 103 -9.25 11.03 -9.39
C LYS A 103 -8.42 11.67 -10.52
N ARG A 104 -7.69 10.86 -11.30
CA ARG A 104 -6.85 11.30 -12.41
C ARG A 104 -7.12 10.52 -13.72
N GLY A 105 -8.19 9.72 -13.80
CA GLY A 105 -8.52 8.81 -14.92
C GLY A 105 -9.93 9.00 -15.51
N GLY A 106 -10.33 8.13 -16.46
CA GLY A 106 -11.63 8.16 -17.18
C GLY A 106 -12.38 6.81 -17.20
N SER A 107 -13.54 6.71 -17.89
CA SER A 107 -14.51 5.60 -17.76
C SER A 107 -14.03 4.21 -18.21
N GLU A 108 -13.23 4.11 -19.28
CA GLU A 108 -12.64 2.81 -19.71
C GLU A 108 -11.74 2.19 -18.63
N GLN A 109 -11.24 2.99 -17.69
CA GLN A 109 -10.46 2.49 -16.56
C GLN A 109 -11.30 1.76 -15.51
N LEU A 110 -12.62 2.00 -15.45
CA LEU A 110 -13.47 1.39 -14.42
C LEU A 110 -13.79 -0.08 -14.71
N ASP A 111 -14.08 -0.44 -15.97
CA ASP A 111 -14.32 -1.84 -16.35
C ASP A 111 -13.04 -2.67 -16.20
N GLN A 112 -11.90 -2.11 -16.60
CA GLN A 112 -10.59 -2.73 -16.41
C GLN A 112 -10.23 -2.87 -14.93
N LEU A 113 -10.60 -1.89 -14.11
CA LEU A 113 -10.45 -1.94 -12.66
C LEU A 113 -11.25 -3.09 -12.05
N GLU A 114 -12.54 -3.20 -12.38
CA GLU A 114 -13.42 -4.24 -11.82
C GLU A 114 -12.88 -5.63 -12.17
N ALA A 115 -12.53 -5.86 -13.44
CA ALA A 115 -11.96 -7.13 -13.90
C ALA A 115 -10.62 -7.46 -13.21
N LEU A 116 -9.70 -6.49 -13.12
CA LEU A 116 -8.41 -6.69 -12.49
C LEU A 116 -8.54 -6.92 -10.97
N ALA A 117 -9.39 -6.15 -10.30
CA ALA A 117 -9.66 -6.30 -8.87
C ALA A 117 -10.21 -7.68 -8.53
N LEU A 118 -11.17 -8.18 -9.30
CA LEU A 118 -11.73 -9.53 -9.14
C LEU A 118 -10.66 -10.61 -9.36
N ARG A 119 -9.92 -10.54 -10.48
CA ARG A 119 -8.87 -11.52 -10.79
C ARG A 119 -7.79 -11.58 -9.71
N VAL A 120 -7.29 -10.42 -9.28
CA VAL A 120 -6.21 -10.36 -8.29
C VAL A 120 -6.69 -10.78 -6.91
N HIS A 121 -7.95 -10.46 -6.55
CA HIS A 121 -8.54 -11.00 -5.33
C HIS A 121 -8.70 -12.53 -5.40
N GLU A 122 -9.17 -13.07 -6.51
CA GLU A 122 -9.31 -14.52 -6.68
C GLU A 122 -7.95 -15.23 -6.61
N HIS A 123 -6.94 -14.71 -7.29
CA HIS A 123 -5.61 -15.33 -7.36
C HIS A 123 -4.81 -15.17 -6.05
N ALA A 124 -4.71 -13.95 -5.54
CA ALA A 124 -3.82 -13.61 -4.42
C ALA A 124 -4.56 -13.24 -3.13
N GLY A 125 -5.87 -13.01 -3.14
CA GLY A 125 -6.63 -12.59 -1.96
C GLY A 125 -6.36 -11.14 -1.55
N TRP A 126 -5.85 -10.32 -2.47
CA TRP A 126 -5.58 -8.91 -2.21
C TRP A 126 -6.87 -8.08 -2.21
N HIS A 127 -6.86 -6.95 -1.48
CA HIS A 127 -7.92 -5.95 -1.60
C HIS A 127 -7.56 -4.89 -2.66
N SER A 128 -8.51 -4.03 -2.99
CA SER A 128 -8.31 -2.90 -3.90
C SER A 128 -8.51 -1.57 -3.17
N GLU A 129 -7.61 -0.62 -3.38
CA GLU A 129 -7.67 0.72 -2.81
C GLU A 129 -8.02 1.73 -3.89
N LEU A 130 -9.01 2.59 -3.61
CA LEU A 130 -9.45 3.61 -4.55
C LEU A 130 -9.08 5.00 -4.03
N TYR A 131 -8.23 5.69 -4.78
CA TYR A 131 -8.08 7.13 -4.66
C TYR A 131 -9.06 7.81 -5.63
N ILE A 132 -10.20 8.22 -5.09
CA ILE A 132 -11.35 8.76 -5.81
C ILE A 132 -11.96 9.91 -5.01
N ASP A 133 -12.54 10.89 -5.70
CA ASP A 133 -13.38 11.90 -5.08
C ASP A 133 -14.76 11.30 -4.75
N SER A 134 -15.25 11.47 -3.52
CA SER A 134 -16.51 10.87 -3.09
C SER A 134 -17.70 11.29 -3.95
N ARG A 135 -17.65 12.44 -4.63
CA ARG A 135 -18.67 12.90 -5.58
C ARG A 135 -18.85 11.94 -6.76
N GLU A 136 -17.82 11.18 -7.08
CA GLU A 136 -17.82 10.21 -8.18
C GLU A 136 -18.24 8.80 -7.72
N LEU A 137 -18.56 8.59 -6.44
CA LEU A 137 -18.93 7.28 -5.93
C LEU A 137 -20.35 6.86 -6.33
N ALA A 138 -21.30 7.79 -6.42
CA ALA A 138 -22.71 7.44 -6.66
C ALA A 138 -22.93 6.65 -7.97
N PRO A 139 -22.33 7.04 -9.11
CA PRO A 139 -22.47 6.28 -10.36
C PRO A 139 -21.90 4.86 -10.32
N ILE A 140 -20.93 4.60 -9.43
CA ILE A 140 -20.20 3.33 -9.36
C ILE A 140 -20.53 2.49 -8.13
N GLU A 141 -21.41 2.98 -7.24
CA GLU A 141 -21.75 2.38 -5.95
C GLU A 141 -22.14 0.90 -6.08
N THR A 142 -23.00 0.57 -7.05
CA THR A 142 -23.45 -0.80 -7.31
C THR A 142 -22.31 -1.74 -7.73
N ARG A 143 -21.31 -1.23 -8.46
CA ARG A 143 -20.13 -2.02 -8.86
C ARG A 143 -19.22 -2.24 -7.67
N LEU A 144 -18.96 -1.19 -6.88
CA LEU A 144 -18.13 -1.31 -5.67
C LEU A 144 -18.70 -2.32 -4.68
N ARG A 145 -20.02 -2.38 -4.52
CA ARG A 145 -20.69 -3.38 -3.66
C ARG A 145 -20.49 -4.83 -4.10
N LYS A 146 -20.11 -5.10 -5.36
CA LYS A 146 -19.85 -6.45 -5.89
C LYS A 146 -18.40 -6.89 -5.70
N LEU A 147 -17.50 -5.95 -5.47
CA LEU A 147 -16.09 -6.26 -5.30
C LEU A 147 -15.84 -6.80 -3.89
N PRO A 148 -14.97 -7.82 -3.75
CA PRO A 148 -14.90 -8.62 -2.53
C PRO A 148 -14.21 -7.91 -1.36
N ALA A 149 -13.26 -7.01 -1.64
CA ALA A 149 -12.56 -6.24 -0.61
C ALA A 149 -12.06 -4.92 -1.19
N ILE A 150 -12.60 -3.80 -0.72
CA ILE A 150 -12.21 -2.44 -1.15
C ILE A 150 -11.93 -1.55 0.06
N SER A 151 -11.00 -0.61 -0.11
CA SER A 151 -10.92 0.59 0.70
C SER A 151 -10.95 1.88 -0.11
N ILE A 152 -11.56 2.93 0.45
CA ILE A 152 -11.51 4.30 -0.09
C ILE A 152 -10.44 5.10 0.66
N ASP A 153 -9.56 5.78 -0.07
CA ASP A 153 -8.51 6.62 0.48
C ASP A 153 -9.07 7.95 1.06
N HIS A 154 -8.37 8.53 2.04
CA HIS A 154 -8.51 9.92 2.50
C HIS A 154 -9.95 10.37 2.87
N LEU A 155 -10.71 9.52 3.55
CA LEU A 155 -12.12 9.79 3.91
C LEU A 155 -13.02 10.19 2.72
N GLY A 156 -12.63 9.87 1.48
CA GLY A 156 -13.39 10.23 0.29
C GLY A 156 -13.27 11.70 -0.17
N LEU A 157 -12.41 12.52 0.45
CA LEU A 157 -12.07 13.89 0.02
C LEU A 157 -13.16 14.97 0.11
N SER A 158 -14.38 14.74 -0.38
CA SER A 158 -15.42 15.79 -0.51
C SER A 158 -16.68 15.51 0.31
N ALA A 159 -17.23 16.56 0.91
CA ALA A 159 -18.39 16.48 1.80
C ALA A 159 -19.65 16.00 1.05
N GLU A 160 -19.81 16.46 -0.19
CA GLU A 160 -20.94 16.16 -1.06
C GLU A 160 -21.16 14.64 -1.25
N GLY A 161 -20.08 13.86 -1.32
CA GLY A 161 -20.15 12.41 -1.49
C GLY A 161 -20.16 11.60 -0.19
N LEU A 162 -20.09 12.23 0.99
CA LEU A 162 -20.11 11.52 2.29
C LEU A 162 -21.33 10.60 2.45
N PRO A 163 -22.57 10.98 2.06
CA PRO A 163 -23.71 10.08 2.19
C PRO A 163 -23.55 8.76 1.41
N VAL A 164 -22.85 8.80 0.26
CA VAL A 164 -22.55 7.59 -0.53
C VAL A 164 -21.47 6.76 0.16
N LEU A 165 -20.43 7.42 0.66
CA LEU A 165 -19.34 6.77 1.39
C LEU A 165 -19.85 6.03 2.65
N LEU A 166 -20.79 6.64 3.39
CA LEU A 166 -21.41 6.01 4.57
C LEU A 166 -22.17 4.74 4.17
N ARG A 167 -23.00 4.79 3.11
CA ARG A 167 -23.69 3.58 2.61
C ARG A 167 -22.71 2.49 2.18
N LEU A 168 -21.59 2.85 1.56
CA LEU A 168 -20.54 1.89 1.21
C LEU A 168 -19.89 1.30 2.47
N ALA A 169 -19.65 2.09 3.51
CA ALA A 169 -19.11 1.63 4.79
C ALA A 169 -20.06 0.66 5.50
N GLU A 170 -21.37 0.93 5.49
CA GLU A 170 -22.41 0.01 5.98
C GLU A 170 -22.36 -1.34 5.24
N HIS A 171 -21.98 -1.34 3.95
CA HIS A 171 -21.81 -2.54 3.13
C HIS A 171 -20.41 -3.18 3.25
N GLY A 172 -19.59 -2.72 4.20
CA GLY A 172 -18.28 -3.32 4.51
C GLY A 172 -17.11 -2.75 3.72
N VAL A 173 -17.31 -1.71 2.90
CA VAL A 173 -16.19 -0.99 2.28
C VAL A 173 -15.41 -0.27 3.37
N ARG A 174 -14.09 -0.47 3.38
CA ARG A 174 -13.22 0.18 4.36
C ARG A 174 -12.89 1.61 3.93
N VAL A 175 -12.52 2.45 4.89
CA VAL A 175 -12.19 3.85 4.64
C VAL A 175 -10.90 4.19 5.39
N LYS A 176 -9.94 4.81 4.69
CA LYS A 176 -8.71 5.24 5.32
C LYS A 176 -8.91 6.58 6.03
N ALA A 177 -8.73 6.56 7.35
CA ALA A 177 -8.67 7.75 8.20
C ALA A 177 -7.27 8.37 8.09
N CYS A 178 -7.03 9.06 6.98
CA CYS A 178 -5.77 9.73 6.67
C CYS A 178 -6.02 10.97 5.79
N GLY A 179 -4.99 11.78 5.53
CA GLY A 179 -5.12 12.93 4.62
C GLY A 179 -6.11 14.00 5.10
N PHE A 180 -6.26 14.18 6.41
CA PHE A 180 -7.22 15.11 7.03
C PHE A 180 -7.04 16.56 6.55
N GLY A 181 -5.86 16.94 6.06
CA GLY A 181 -5.62 18.24 5.45
C GLY A 181 -6.15 18.41 4.01
N ARG A 182 -6.74 17.37 3.41
CA ARG A 182 -7.23 17.36 2.03
C ARG A 182 -8.74 17.55 1.90
N VAL A 183 -9.48 17.38 3.00
CA VAL A 183 -10.94 17.34 2.99
C VAL A 183 -11.56 18.72 3.18
N ASP A 184 -12.80 18.88 2.73
CA ASP A 184 -13.60 20.12 2.84
C ASP A 184 -14.70 20.03 3.92
N PHE A 185 -14.60 19.05 4.82
CA PHE A 185 -15.57 18.81 5.90
C PHE A 185 -14.91 18.65 7.27
N PRO A 186 -15.69 18.79 8.36
CA PRO A 186 -15.22 18.49 9.72
C PRO A 186 -14.85 17.00 9.89
N VAL A 187 -13.56 16.72 10.10
CA VAL A 187 -13.02 15.35 10.18
C VAL A 187 -13.59 14.59 11.37
N ARG A 188 -13.76 15.25 12.53
CA ARG A 188 -14.23 14.61 13.77
C ARG A 188 -15.62 13.98 13.58
N GLU A 189 -16.51 14.70 12.92
CA GLU A 189 -17.87 14.29 12.59
C GLU A 189 -17.86 13.15 11.58
N ALA A 190 -17.09 13.27 10.50
CA ALA A 190 -16.96 12.21 9.50
C ALA A 190 -16.43 10.89 10.10
N LEU A 191 -15.44 10.95 11.01
CA LEU A 191 -14.95 9.77 11.72
C LEU A 191 -16.05 9.11 12.56
N ARG A 192 -16.85 9.90 13.27
CA ARG A 192 -17.97 9.39 14.08
C ARG A 192 -19.03 8.75 13.20
N ASP A 193 -19.41 9.39 12.10
CA ASP A 193 -20.45 8.91 11.20
C ASP A 193 -20.02 7.59 10.52
N ILE A 194 -18.78 7.50 10.03
CA ILE A 194 -18.26 6.28 9.41
C ILE A 194 -18.15 5.16 10.45
N HIS A 195 -17.68 5.45 11.67
CA HIS A 195 -17.59 4.45 12.73
C HIS A 195 -18.98 3.96 13.18
N ALA A 196 -19.97 4.86 13.24
CA ALA A 196 -21.36 4.51 13.55
C ALA A 196 -21.99 3.65 12.45
N ALA A 197 -21.70 3.95 11.18
CA ALA A 197 -22.11 3.13 10.03
C ALA A 197 -21.50 1.72 10.09
N ASN A 198 -20.21 1.61 10.40
CA ASN A 198 -19.53 0.33 10.59
C ASN A 198 -18.23 0.50 11.40
N PRO A 199 -18.14 -0.05 12.63
CA PRO A 199 -16.96 0.07 13.47
C PRO A 199 -15.66 -0.48 12.84
N ASN A 200 -15.80 -1.44 11.91
CA ASN A 200 -14.70 -2.09 11.21
C ASN A 200 -14.22 -1.34 9.95
N ALA A 201 -14.88 -0.24 9.57
CA ALA A 201 -14.59 0.45 8.31
C ALA A 201 -13.30 1.28 8.38
N LEU A 202 -13.06 1.99 9.48
CA LEU A 202 -11.93 2.94 9.56
C LEU A 202 -10.59 2.23 9.72
N MET A 203 -9.60 2.65 8.93
CA MET A 203 -8.19 2.26 9.06
C MET A 203 -7.33 3.52 9.08
N PHE A 204 -6.62 3.77 10.17
CA PHE A 204 -5.75 4.94 10.29
C PHE A 204 -4.56 4.86 9.33
N GLY A 205 -4.15 6.01 8.79
CA GLY A 205 -2.87 6.16 8.10
C GLY A 205 -2.33 7.57 8.24
N THR A 206 -1.01 7.74 8.17
CA THR A 206 -0.36 9.04 8.31
C THR A 206 -0.46 9.87 7.04
N ASP A 207 -0.59 9.24 5.87
CA ASP A 207 -0.44 9.87 4.56
C ASP A 207 0.95 10.51 4.35
N LEU A 208 1.97 10.17 5.14
CA LEU A 208 3.33 10.71 5.00
C LEU A 208 3.92 10.41 3.60
N PRO A 209 4.69 11.33 2.99
CA PRO A 209 5.07 12.67 3.47
C PRO A 209 4.04 13.76 3.13
N SER A 210 2.77 13.38 2.99
CA SER A 210 1.63 14.25 2.69
C SER A 210 1.71 14.93 1.33
N THR A 211 2.12 14.16 0.31
CA THR A 211 2.30 14.67 -1.06
C THR A 211 1.05 15.39 -1.57
N ARG A 212 1.18 16.69 -1.90
CA ARG A 212 0.09 17.58 -2.34
C ARG A 212 -1.03 17.82 -1.33
N ALA A 213 -0.89 17.44 -0.06
CA ALA A 213 -1.88 17.80 0.94
C ALA A 213 -1.73 19.31 1.26
N PRO A 214 -2.81 20.10 1.23
CA PRO A 214 -2.77 21.50 1.66
C PRO A 214 -2.22 21.68 3.09
N ARG A 215 -2.55 20.74 3.97
CA ARG A 215 -1.95 20.62 5.31
C ARG A 215 -1.33 19.22 5.46
N PRO A 216 -0.06 19.11 5.88
CA PRO A 216 0.57 17.83 6.12
C PRO A 216 0.02 17.16 7.39
N PHE A 217 0.30 15.87 7.53
CA PHE A 217 0.05 15.10 8.74
C PHE A 217 0.68 15.74 9.97
N ARG A 218 -0.04 15.66 11.10
CA ARG A 218 0.46 16.09 12.41
C ARG A 218 0.11 15.03 13.46
N PRO A 219 0.93 14.85 14.51
CA PRO A 219 0.59 13.94 15.61
C PRO A 219 -0.79 14.20 16.22
N ASP A 220 -1.22 15.47 16.30
CA ASP A 220 -2.55 15.90 16.74
C ASP A 220 -3.71 15.26 15.94
N ASP A 221 -3.46 14.77 14.72
CA ASP A 221 -4.45 14.03 13.92
C ASP A 221 -4.81 12.67 14.57
N ILE A 222 -3.87 12.06 15.30
CA ILE A 222 -4.12 10.84 16.09
C ILE A 222 -4.98 11.18 17.32
N GLU A 223 -4.69 12.29 17.99
CA GLU A 223 -5.47 12.77 19.14
C GLU A 223 -6.91 13.10 18.73
N LEU A 224 -7.09 13.77 17.59
CA LEU A 224 -8.41 14.03 17.01
C LEU A 224 -9.19 12.74 16.79
N LEU A 225 -8.55 11.69 16.25
CA LEU A 225 -9.17 10.39 16.04
C LEU A 225 -9.56 9.73 17.37
N ILE A 226 -8.69 9.78 18.37
CA ILE A 226 -8.97 9.23 19.71
C ILE A 226 -10.16 9.95 20.34
N ASP A 227 -10.17 11.28 20.33
CA ASP A 227 -11.28 12.06 20.88
C ASP A 227 -12.60 11.84 20.10
N ALA A 228 -12.52 11.60 18.79
CA ALA A 228 -13.71 11.38 17.96
C ALA A 228 -14.37 10.04 18.28
N LEU A 229 -13.57 8.97 18.41
CA LEU A 229 -14.02 7.58 18.48
C LEU A 229 -14.02 6.99 19.91
N GLY A 230 -13.38 7.67 20.86
CA GLY A 230 -13.06 7.12 22.17
C GLY A 230 -12.02 5.99 22.10
N GLU A 231 -11.55 5.52 23.25
CA GLU A 231 -10.46 4.53 23.33
C GLU A 231 -10.74 3.23 22.57
N SER A 232 -11.98 2.74 22.59
CA SER A 232 -12.34 1.49 21.92
C SER A 232 -12.36 1.62 20.40
N GLY A 233 -13.02 2.65 19.87
CA GLY A 233 -13.06 2.88 18.43
C GLY A 233 -11.69 3.29 17.88
N ALA A 234 -10.90 4.03 18.66
CA ALA A 234 -9.54 4.38 18.30
C ALA A 234 -8.63 3.15 18.21
N ARG A 235 -8.71 2.21 19.16
CA ARG A 235 -7.97 0.94 19.10
C ARG A 235 -8.33 0.13 17.84
N GLN A 236 -9.61 0.11 17.46
CA GLN A 236 -10.04 -0.55 16.22
C GLN A 236 -9.41 0.12 14.99
N ALA A 237 -9.57 1.44 14.86
CA ALA A 237 -9.08 2.18 13.70
C ALA A 237 -7.54 2.23 13.59
N LEU A 238 -6.83 2.37 14.72
CA LEU A 238 -5.37 2.45 14.78
C LEU A 238 -4.70 1.09 14.56
N TRP A 239 -5.37 -0.03 14.86
CA TRP A 239 -4.74 -1.34 14.80
C TRP A 239 -5.64 -2.44 14.27
N GLU A 240 -6.74 -2.76 14.96
CA GLU A 240 -7.46 -4.03 14.77
C GLU A 240 -8.07 -4.16 13.37
N ASN A 241 -8.53 -3.04 12.81
CA ASN A 241 -9.11 -3.01 11.47
C ASN A 241 -8.02 -3.21 10.39
N ALA A 242 -6.86 -2.56 10.52
CA ALA A 242 -5.84 -2.56 9.47
C ALA A 242 -4.79 -3.68 9.59
N ALA A 243 -4.39 -4.05 10.81
CA ALA A 243 -3.36 -5.05 11.06
C ALA A 243 -3.57 -6.43 10.38
N PRO A 244 -4.81 -6.93 10.21
CA PRO A 244 -5.07 -8.18 9.50
C PRO A 244 -4.71 -8.16 8.01
N VAL A 245 -4.58 -6.98 7.37
CA VAL A 245 -4.20 -6.85 5.95
C VAL A 245 -2.86 -7.53 5.66
N ARG A 246 -1.95 -7.59 6.65
CA ARG A 246 -0.69 -8.35 6.56
C ARG A 246 -0.85 -9.84 6.25
N ARG A 247 -2.02 -10.39 6.59
CA ARG A 247 -2.37 -11.80 6.42
C ARG A 247 -3.26 -12.05 5.21
N CYS A 248 -3.72 -11.01 4.50
CA CYS A 248 -4.22 -11.19 3.14
C CYS A 248 -3.10 -11.81 2.30
N GLY A 249 -3.40 -12.53 1.22
CA GLY A 249 -2.38 -13.34 0.54
C GLY A 249 -2.65 -14.83 0.67
N LYS A 250 -3.12 -15.45 -0.41
CA LYS A 250 -3.12 -16.92 -0.51
C LYS A 250 -1.65 -17.35 -0.58
N THR A 251 -1.17 -18.07 0.43
CA THR A 251 0.03 -18.89 0.28
C THR A 251 -0.41 -20.13 -0.48
N ARG A 252 -0.18 -20.19 -1.80
CA ARG A 252 -0.19 -21.48 -2.47
C ARG A 252 0.88 -22.31 -1.74
N ARG A 253 0.46 -23.32 -0.98
CA ARG A 253 1.39 -24.41 -0.68
C ARG A 253 1.81 -24.91 -2.04
N ALA A 254 3.09 -24.80 -2.38
CA ALA A 254 3.62 -25.52 -3.52
C ALA A 254 3.19 -26.98 -3.32
N SER A 255 2.31 -27.48 -4.18
CA SER A 255 2.16 -28.92 -4.36
C SER A 255 3.53 -29.38 -4.81
N ILE A 256 4.27 -29.99 -3.89
CA ILE A 256 5.47 -30.74 -4.25
C ILE A 256 4.96 -31.90 -5.08
N ASP A 257 4.99 -31.71 -6.39
CA ASP A 257 4.85 -32.81 -7.33
C ASP A 257 6.18 -33.57 -7.27
N SER A 258 6.16 -34.74 -6.65
CA SER A 258 7.35 -35.49 -6.26
C SER A 258 8.05 -36.21 -7.42
N ASP A 259 7.79 -35.86 -8.67
CA ASP A 259 8.28 -36.58 -9.86
C ASP A 259 9.03 -35.71 -10.89
N ALA A 260 9.67 -34.63 -10.45
CA ALA A 260 10.62 -33.90 -11.32
C ALA A 260 12.01 -34.54 -11.26
N VAL A 261 12.28 -35.43 -12.22
CA VAL A 261 13.62 -35.97 -12.52
C VAL A 261 14.58 -34.81 -12.83
N VAL A 262 15.60 -34.64 -11.99
CA VAL A 262 16.70 -33.68 -12.20
C VAL A 262 17.66 -34.24 -13.25
N PRO A 263 17.94 -33.54 -14.37
CA PRO A 263 19.01 -33.95 -15.28
C PRO A 263 20.38 -33.60 -14.66
N ARG A 264 21.21 -34.62 -14.44
CA ARG A 264 22.64 -34.46 -14.12
C ARG A 264 23.43 -34.04 -15.38
N ALA A 265 24.11 -32.90 -15.30
CA ALA A 265 25.31 -32.56 -16.09
C ALA A 265 25.85 -31.20 -15.59
N ILE A 266 27.13 -30.87 -15.43
CA ILE A 266 28.45 -31.51 -15.52
C ILE A 266 29.32 -30.64 -14.59
N ALA A 267 30.14 -31.25 -13.74
CA ALA A 267 31.13 -30.56 -12.92
C ALA A 267 32.48 -30.59 -13.62
N SER A 268 33.07 -29.43 -13.90
CA SER A 268 34.51 -29.27 -14.06
C SER A 268 34.90 -27.79 -13.96
N LEU A 269 35.42 -27.38 -12.80
CA LEU A 269 36.23 -26.17 -12.63
C LEU A 269 37.65 -26.61 -12.31
N PRO A 270 38.70 -26.08 -12.96
CA PRO A 270 40.06 -26.30 -12.52
C PRO A 270 40.45 -25.33 -11.40
N THR A 271 41.14 -25.90 -10.43
CA THR A 271 41.70 -25.29 -9.22
C THR A 271 42.85 -24.31 -9.51
N TRP A 272 42.85 -23.21 -8.75
CA TRP A 272 43.91 -22.22 -8.60
C TRP A 272 45.14 -22.81 -7.88
N ILE A 273 46.37 -22.44 -8.31
CA ILE A 273 47.63 -22.59 -7.56
C ILE A 273 48.36 -21.23 -7.58
N PRO A 274 48.85 -20.70 -6.45
CA PRO A 274 49.59 -19.44 -6.39
C PRO A 274 51.11 -19.68 -6.51
N MET A 275 51.85 -18.69 -7.03
CA MET A 275 53.30 -18.60 -6.85
C MET A 275 53.70 -17.15 -6.57
N ASP A 276 54.29 -16.96 -5.39
CA ASP A 276 55.02 -15.76 -5.01
C ASP A 276 56.55 -16.00 -5.10
N HIS A 277 57.21 -14.93 -5.55
CA HIS A 277 58.57 -14.46 -5.27
C HIS A 277 59.85 -15.00 -5.98
N VAL A 278 60.38 -14.08 -6.81
CA VAL A 278 61.74 -13.47 -6.82
C VAL A 278 62.94 -14.27 -7.34
N GLY A 279 63.60 -13.71 -8.39
CA GLY A 279 65.03 -13.92 -8.64
C GLY A 279 65.52 -13.47 -10.04
N GLN A 280 65.88 -12.19 -10.15
CA GLN A 280 67.08 -11.62 -10.82
C GLN A 280 67.83 -12.43 -11.91
N TYR A 281 68.10 -11.83 -13.09
CA TYR A 281 69.44 -11.34 -13.51
C TYR A 281 69.47 -10.79 -14.95
N LEU A 282 70.50 -9.98 -15.20
CA LEU A 282 70.81 -9.07 -16.30
C LEU A 282 71.27 -9.70 -17.64
N HIS A 283 71.25 -8.85 -18.68
CA HIS A 283 72.09 -8.80 -19.90
C HIS A 283 71.99 -9.92 -20.96
N LYS A 284 71.47 -9.56 -22.15
CA LYS A 284 72.22 -9.08 -23.33
C LYS A 284 71.27 -8.58 -24.40
#